data_AF-A0A2D8UUV1-F1
#
_entry.id   AF-A0A2D8UUV1-F1
#
_cell.length_a   1.000
_cell.length_b   1.000
_cell.length_c   1.000
_cell.angle_alpha   90.00
_cell.angle_beta   90.00
_cell.angle_gamma   90.00
#
_symmetry.space_group_name_H-M   'P 1'
#
loop_
_entity.id
_entity.type
_entity.pdbx_description
1 polymer ?
#
loop_
_entity_poly.entity_id
_entity_poly.type
_entity_poly.pdbx_seq_one_letter_code
_entity_poly.pdbx_strand_id
1 'polypeptide(L)'
;MRRLCRFTQEKRPSNFDGLRYACLALLLVGCQSPSLTQLPIWETGSRPVERISQGAGEGPAWHPEKGVLFSGEGSILIWKPDQKVQALVKDAGTNGLLFDHEGRLLTCEPLHRRVRRLESDGSWTTLTADYHGLAYNTPNDITVDAAGNIFFSDPRYGDRDSMEMRDASGRAIEGVYCIRPNGTVDRVITHEVDRPNGVLVSADDSFLYVADNNNNQSDGARKLWRFDKEVDGSLDISSQKLIFDWKTSRGPDGMTQDALGRIYVAAGVNRNKLPYETRLPYPAGIFVFSPSGEWLGHLPIPHDEVTNCAFGDPDLRTLYITAGGHLWTIRTAYEGAIPWPAPTP
;
A
#
# COMPACT_ATOMS: atom_id res chain seq x y z
N MET A 1 -3.34 54.39 54.61
CA MET A 1 -2.25 54.31 55.62
C MET A 1 -0.95 53.96 54.88
N ARG A 2 0.07 54.84 54.99
CA ARG A 2 1.53 54.67 54.73
C ARG A 2 1.96 54.23 53.31
N ARG A 3 2.47 55.14 52.46
CA ARG A 3 3.88 55.63 52.27
C ARG A 3 4.79 54.50 51.71
N LEU A 4 5.49 54.65 50.57
CA LEU A 4 6.66 55.53 50.27
C LEU A 4 6.76 55.83 48.74
N CYS A 5 6.95 57.10 48.33
CA CYS A 5 8.18 57.77 47.81
C CYS A 5 8.67 57.29 46.41
N ARG A 6 8.60 58.06 45.29
CA ARG A 6 9.36 59.29 44.85
C ARG A 6 10.89 59.09 44.95
N PHE A 7 11.78 59.41 44.00
CA PHE A 7 11.92 60.31 42.83
C PHE A 7 13.11 59.75 41.99
N THR A 8 13.36 60.06 40.71
CA THR A 8 13.99 61.31 40.22
C THR A 8 13.82 61.53 38.72
N GLN A 9 13.73 62.82 38.36
CA GLN A 9 13.73 63.42 37.02
C GLN A 9 15.14 63.69 36.47
N GLU A 10 15.18 64.01 35.17
CA GLU A 10 16.09 64.89 34.38
C GLU A 10 16.66 64.13 33.16
N LYS A 11 16.73 64.63 31.91
CA LYS A 11 16.47 65.91 31.24
C LYS A 11 16.34 65.63 29.71
N ARG A 12 15.56 66.46 28.99
CA ARG A 12 15.43 66.58 27.51
C ARG A 12 16.76 67.08 26.85
N PRO A 13 16.97 67.19 25.50
CA PRO A 13 15.99 67.39 24.41
C PRO A 13 16.30 66.78 23.01
N SER A 14 15.39 67.11 22.10
CA SER A 14 15.27 66.93 20.64
C SER A 14 16.53 67.07 19.78
N ASN A 15 16.59 66.30 18.69
CA ASN A 15 16.66 66.83 17.32
C ASN A 15 16.29 65.75 16.28
N PHE A 16 15.49 66.16 15.29
CA PHE A 16 15.29 65.47 14.01
C PHE A 16 16.58 65.54 13.20
N ASP A 17 16.98 64.46 12.54
CA ASP A 17 17.50 64.50 11.17
C ASP A 17 17.55 63.10 10.53
N GLY A 18 17.23 63.07 9.24
CA GLY A 18 16.74 61.89 8.53
C GLY A 18 17.73 60.75 8.31
N LEU A 19 17.20 59.53 8.33
CA LEU A 19 17.81 58.37 7.70
C LEU A 19 16.79 57.79 6.70
N ARG A 20 17.12 57.90 5.42
CA ARG A 20 16.41 57.23 4.33
C ARG A 20 16.61 55.73 4.50
N TYR A 21 15.56 55.01 4.89
CA TYR A 21 15.56 53.55 4.83
C TYR A 21 15.51 53.11 3.37
N ALA A 22 16.61 52.56 2.88
CA ALA A 22 16.60 51.78 1.64
C ALA A 22 15.81 50.50 1.92
N CYS A 23 14.60 50.38 1.36
CA CYS A 23 13.88 49.11 1.30
C CYS A 23 14.67 48.15 0.43
N LEU A 24 15.40 47.24 1.05
CA LEU A 24 15.97 46.07 0.38
C LEU A 24 14.79 45.13 0.09
N ALA A 25 14.25 45.19 -1.12
CA ALA A 25 13.31 44.18 -1.59
C ALA A 25 14.08 42.86 -1.76
N LEU A 26 13.94 41.95 -0.78
CA LEU A 26 14.32 40.56 -0.96
C LEU A 26 13.39 39.98 -2.03
N LEU A 27 13.91 39.82 -3.24
CA LEU A 27 13.35 38.94 -4.25
C LEU A 27 13.39 37.52 -3.66
N LEU A 28 12.28 37.09 -3.08
CA LEU A 28 12.00 35.67 -2.86
C LEU A 28 11.87 35.04 -4.25
N VAL A 29 13.00 34.55 -4.77
CA VAL A 29 12.98 33.60 -5.87
C VAL A 29 12.30 32.36 -5.29
N GLY A 30 11.01 32.21 -5.59
CA GLY A 30 10.26 31.02 -5.23
C GLY A 30 10.93 29.83 -5.89
N CYS A 31 11.73 29.08 -5.12
CA CYS A 31 12.15 27.75 -5.50
C CYS A 31 10.89 26.90 -5.57
N GLN A 32 10.30 26.79 -6.77
CA GLN A 32 9.24 25.82 -7.00
C GLN A 32 9.88 24.44 -6.84
N SER A 33 9.47 23.69 -5.82
CA SER A 33 9.83 22.28 -5.71
C SER A 33 9.41 21.59 -7.01
N PRO A 34 10.27 20.74 -7.61
CA PRO A 34 9.94 20.06 -8.84
C PRO A 34 8.65 19.23 -8.68
N SER A 35 7.80 19.26 -9.69
CA SER A 35 6.61 18.41 -9.74
C SER A 35 7.01 16.93 -9.68
N LEU A 36 6.20 16.07 -9.05
CA LEU A 36 6.44 14.62 -9.03
C LEU A 36 6.61 14.03 -10.44
N THR A 37 5.98 14.63 -11.44
CA THR A 37 6.11 14.26 -12.86
C THR A 37 7.49 14.50 -13.45
N GLN A 38 8.32 15.34 -12.82
CA GLN A 38 9.69 15.66 -13.24
C GLN A 38 10.74 14.83 -12.51
N LEU A 39 10.36 14.14 -11.43
CA LEU A 39 11.28 13.32 -10.64
C LEU A 39 11.38 11.90 -11.20
N PRO A 40 12.58 11.31 -11.29
CA PRO A 40 12.73 9.95 -11.75
C PRO A 40 12.00 8.97 -10.82
N ILE A 41 11.41 7.92 -11.40
CA ILE A 41 10.82 6.80 -10.66
C ILE A 41 11.91 5.75 -10.41
N TRP A 42 12.64 5.40 -11.46
CA TRP A 42 13.67 4.35 -11.45
C TRP A 42 15.07 4.95 -11.30
N GLU A 43 15.97 4.22 -10.64
CA GLU A 43 17.38 4.58 -10.59
C GLU A 43 17.95 4.61 -12.03
N THR A 44 18.79 5.60 -12.35
CA THR A 44 19.29 5.78 -13.73
C THR A 44 20.03 4.53 -14.20
N GLY A 45 19.60 3.98 -15.35
CA GLY A 45 20.20 2.78 -15.94
C GLY A 45 19.66 1.45 -15.39
N SER A 46 18.82 1.47 -14.35
CA SER A 46 18.21 0.25 -13.80
C SER A 46 17.27 -0.44 -14.79
N ARG A 47 17.18 -1.77 -14.65
CA ARG A 47 16.29 -2.64 -15.43
C ARG A 47 15.72 -3.71 -14.50
N PRO A 48 14.53 -4.27 -14.77
CA PRO A 48 14.04 -5.44 -14.06
C PRO A 48 15.02 -6.61 -14.17
N VAL A 49 15.28 -7.26 -13.05
CA VAL A 49 16.13 -8.46 -12.96
C VAL A 49 15.33 -9.56 -12.28
N GLU A 50 15.18 -10.69 -12.96
CA GLU A 50 14.66 -11.91 -12.35
C GLU A 50 15.65 -12.46 -11.33
N ARG A 51 15.17 -12.74 -10.12
CA ARG A 51 15.95 -13.31 -9.01
C ARG A 51 15.58 -14.75 -8.72
N ILE A 52 14.31 -15.09 -8.90
CA ILE A 52 13.75 -16.40 -8.61
C ILE A 52 12.79 -16.76 -9.74
N SER A 53 12.90 -17.98 -10.27
CA SER A 53 12.10 -18.44 -11.42
C SER A 53 10.88 -19.29 -11.05
N GLN A 54 10.64 -19.56 -9.76
CA GLN A 54 9.49 -20.33 -9.28
C GLN A 54 9.20 -20.07 -7.81
N GLY A 55 7.94 -20.27 -7.41
CA GLY A 55 7.49 -20.21 -6.02
C GLY A 55 7.20 -18.81 -5.46
N ALA A 56 7.57 -17.72 -6.14
CA ALA A 56 7.24 -16.36 -5.72
C ALA A 56 5.88 -15.92 -6.26
N GLY A 57 4.81 -16.37 -5.60
CA GLY A 57 3.43 -16.18 -6.04
C GLY A 57 2.88 -14.79 -5.75
N GLU A 58 2.91 -14.39 -4.47
CA GLU A 58 2.10 -13.28 -3.95
C GLU A 58 2.74 -12.62 -2.72
N GLY A 59 2.21 -11.45 -2.35
CA GLY A 59 2.44 -10.80 -1.06
C GLY A 59 3.91 -10.70 -0.64
N PRO A 60 4.82 -10.09 -1.43
CA PRO A 60 6.19 -9.88 -1.01
C PRO A 60 6.22 -8.92 0.20
N ALA A 61 7.02 -9.23 1.21
CA ALA A 61 7.22 -8.38 2.39
C ALA A 61 8.68 -8.45 2.84
N TRP A 62 9.34 -7.31 3.04
CA TRP A 62 10.76 -7.27 3.39
C TRP A 62 10.98 -6.99 4.88
N HIS A 63 11.99 -7.66 5.46
CA HIS A 63 12.45 -7.39 6.82
C HIS A 63 13.99 -7.39 6.87
N PRO A 64 14.63 -6.42 7.53
CA PRO A 64 16.08 -6.20 7.46
C PRO A 64 16.91 -7.43 7.84
N GLU A 65 16.49 -8.15 8.86
CA GLU A 65 17.21 -9.34 9.33
C GLU A 65 16.85 -10.63 8.57
N LYS A 66 15.66 -10.70 7.95
CA LYS A 66 15.10 -11.91 7.36
C LYS A 66 15.28 -11.94 5.84
N GLY A 67 15.29 -10.80 5.17
CA GLY A 67 15.21 -10.68 3.72
C GLY A 67 13.76 -10.49 3.26
N VAL A 68 13.48 -10.84 2.01
CA VAL A 68 12.12 -10.78 1.46
C VAL A 68 11.40 -12.11 1.72
N LEU A 69 10.19 -12.01 2.25
CA LEU A 69 9.22 -13.09 2.35
C LEU A 69 8.21 -12.93 1.23
N PHE A 70 7.60 -14.04 0.80
CA PHE A 70 6.49 -14.04 -0.14
C PHE A 70 5.68 -15.32 0.02
N SER A 71 4.41 -15.26 -0.31
CA SER A 71 3.54 -16.44 -0.36
C SER A 71 3.72 -17.18 -1.67
N GLY A 72 3.80 -18.51 -1.60
CA GLY A 72 3.78 -19.36 -2.78
C GLY A 72 4.04 -20.82 -2.46
N GLU A 73 3.61 -21.70 -3.37
CA GLU A 73 3.62 -23.16 -3.17
C GLU A 73 2.92 -23.57 -1.87
N GLY A 74 1.85 -22.84 -1.48
CA GLY A 74 1.11 -23.05 -0.25
C GLY A 74 1.85 -22.65 1.04
N SER A 75 3.04 -22.07 0.93
CA SER A 75 3.94 -21.77 2.05
C SER A 75 4.27 -20.27 2.13
N ILE A 76 4.81 -19.84 3.28
CA ILE A 76 5.55 -18.58 3.38
C ILE A 76 7.01 -18.90 3.08
N LEU A 77 7.51 -18.37 1.97
CA LEU A 77 8.88 -18.55 1.53
C LEU A 77 9.72 -17.32 1.89
N ILE A 78 11.04 -17.50 2.00
CA ILE A 78 12.01 -16.47 2.37
C ILE A 78 13.21 -16.53 1.43
N TRP A 79 13.71 -15.35 1.05
CA TRP A 79 14.87 -15.20 0.20
C TRP A 79 15.76 -14.04 0.64
N LYS A 80 17.08 -14.22 0.47
CA LYS A 80 18.10 -13.19 0.59
C LYS A 80 18.98 -13.23 -0.66
N PRO A 81 19.61 -12.11 -1.05
CA PRO A 81 20.61 -12.10 -2.11
C PRO A 81 21.62 -13.23 -1.96
N ASP A 82 21.93 -13.89 -3.08
CA ASP A 82 22.88 -15.00 -3.19
C ASP A 82 22.54 -16.26 -2.38
N GLN A 83 21.31 -16.36 -1.87
CA GLN A 83 20.82 -17.55 -1.17
C GLN A 83 19.74 -18.27 -1.98
N LYS A 84 19.56 -19.57 -1.67
CA LYS A 84 18.41 -20.33 -2.17
C LYS A 84 17.16 -19.92 -1.39
N VAL A 85 16.02 -19.99 -2.07
CA VAL A 85 14.70 -19.86 -1.45
C VAL A 85 14.52 -20.96 -0.40
N GLN A 86 13.97 -20.59 0.75
CA GLN A 86 13.66 -21.50 1.84
C GLN A 86 12.21 -21.32 2.27
N ALA A 87 11.60 -22.35 2.86
CA ALA A 87 10.30 -22.22 3.51
C ALA A 87 10.51 -21.73 4.94
N LEU A 88 9.88 -20.60 5.29
CA LEU A 88 9.78 -20.14 6.68
C LEU A 88 8.67 -20.93 7.38
N VAL A 89 7.50 -21.04 6.74
CA VAL A 89 6.33 -21.76 7.26
C VAL A 89 5.76 -22.58 6.11
N LYS A 90 5.76 -23.90 6.24
CA LYS A 90 5.17 -24.81 5.26
C LYS A 90 3.67 -24.89 5.44
N ASP A 91 2.95 -25.10 4.34
CA ASP A 91 1.50 -25.30 4.33
C ASP A 91 0.74 -24.18 5.05
N ALA A 92 1.25 -22.96 4.96
CA ALA A 92 0.72 -21.78 5.61
C ALA A 92 -0.62 -21.33 5.01
N GLY A 93 -0.86 -21.61 3.72
CA GLY A 93 -2.09 -21.23 3.03
C GLY A 93 -2.31 -19.72 2.95
N THR A 94 -1.23 -18.94 2.87
CA THR A 94 -1.22 -17.47 2.88
C THR A 94 -1.35 -16.86 1.48
N ASN A 95 -1.71 -15.58 1.45
CA ASN A 95 -1.64 -14.71 0.27
C ASN A 95 -0.85 -13.43 0.62
N GLY A 96 -1.51 -12.30 0.88
CA GLY A 96 -0.87 -11.05 1.30
C GLY A 96 -0.11 -11.18 2.61
N LEU A 97 1.08 -10.56 2.65
CA LEU A 97 1.98 -10.50 3.80
C LEU A 97 2.39 -9.05 4.03
N LEU A 98 2.55 -8.66 5.29
CA LEU A 98 3.08 -7.34 5.66
C LEU A 98 3.78 -7.43 7.02
N PHE A 99 4.87 -6.70 7.22
CA PHE A 99 5.41 -6.47 8.56
C PHE A 99 4.75 -5.24 9.19
N ASP A 100 4.19 -5.39 10.38
CA ASP A 100 3.64 -4.27 11.14
C ASP A 100 4.73 -3.40 11.78
N HIS A 101 4.35 -2.29 12.42
CA HIS A 101 5.30 -1.35 13.05
C HIS A 101 6.17 -1.95 14.16
N GLU A 102 5.90 -3.17 14.62
CA GLU A 102 6.68 -3.91 15.62
C GLU A 102 7.54 -5.02 14.97
N GLY A 103 7.58 -5.10 13.64
CA GLY A 103 8.33 -6.11 12.89
C GLY A 103 7.69 -7.50 12.92
N ARG A 104 6.41 -7.62 13.31
CA ARG A 104 5.66 -8.87 13.31
C ARG A 104 5.00 -9.09 11.96
N LEU A 105 4.90 -10.33 11.51
CA LEU A 105 4.37 -10.64 10.18
C LEU A 105 2.85 -10.82 10.25
N LEU A 106 2.10 -9.92 9.63
CA LEU A 106 0.68 -10.05 9.34
C LEU A 106 0.48 -10.94 8.12
N THR A 107 -0.52 -11.81 8.18
CA THR A 107 -0.84 -12.77 7.12
C THR A 107 -2.33 -12.81 6.81
N CYS A 108 -2.68 -12.66 5.54
CA CYS A 108 -3.96 -13.08 5.01
C CYS A 108 -3.91 -14.58 4.66
N GLU A 109 -4.79 -15.39 5.25
CA GLU A 109 -4.83 -16.84 5.08
C GLU A 109 -6.13 -17.27 4.37
N PRO A 110 -6.23 -17.16 3.03
CA PRO A 110 -7.45 -17.51 2.31
C PRO A 110 -7.86 -18.97 2.50
N LEU A 111 -6.91 -19.90 2.60
CA LEU A 111 -7.20 -21.33 2.82
C LEU A 111 -7.88 -21.58 4.17
N HIS A 112 -7.57 -20.75 5.17
CA HIS A 112 -8.11 -20.84 6.52
C HIS A 112 -9.16 -19.76 6.83
N ARG A 113 -9.49 -18.91 5.85
CA ARG A 113 -10.48 -17.82 5.92
C ARG A 113 -10.26 -16.91 7.14
N ARG A 114 -9.02 -16.51 7.38
CA ARG A 114 -8.64 -15.71 8.58
C ARG A 114 -7.46 -14.78 8.33
N VAL A 115 -7.23 -13.89 9.30
CA VAL A 115 -6.01 -13.08 9.39
C VAL A 115 -5.26 -13.49 10.66
N ARG A 116 -3.94 -13.72 10.54
CA ARG A 116 -3.07 -14.00 11.68
C ARG A 116 -1.88 -13.06 11.73
N ARG A 117 -1.16 -13.13 12.84
CA ARG A 117 0.11 -12.47 13.08
C ARG A 117 1.13 -13.47 13.64
N LEU A 118 2.31 -13.54 13.04
CA LEU A 118 3.48 -14.22 13.61
C LEU A 118 4.19 -13.25 14.54
N GLU A 119 4.17 -13.56 15.82
CA GLU A 119 4.80 -12.77 16.88
C GLU A 119 6.32 -12.90 16.83
N SER A 120 7.03 -11.98 17.49
CA SER A 120 8.49 -11.93 17.53
C SER A 120 9.12 -13.15 18.22
N ASP A 121 8.40 -13.78 19.15
CA ASP A 121 8.79 -15.03 19.81
C ASP A 121 8.52 -16.29 18.96
N GLY A 122 7.94 -16.12 17.77
CA GLY A 122 7.58 -17.20 16.85
C GLY A 122 6.20 -17.83 17.09
N SER A 123 5.44 -17.35 18.06
CA SER A 123 4.05 -17.78 18.28
C SER A 123 3.09 -17.15 17.27
N TRP A 124 1.91 -17.77 17.09
CA TRP A 124 0.88 -17.27 16.18
C TRP A 124 -0.33 -16.76 16.94
N THR A 125 -0.76 -15.55 16.59
CA THR A 125 -2.01 -14.94 17.08
C THR A 125 -3.02 -14.89 15.94
N THR A 126 -4.20 -15.45 16.13
CA THR A 126 -5.33 -15.20 15.20
C THR A 126 -5.94 -13.84 15.54
N LEU A 127 -5.90 -12.91 14.59
CA LEU A 127 -6.46 -11.57 14.78
C LEU A 127 -7.97 -11.56 14.51
N THR A 128 -8.41 -12.29 13.50
CA THR A 128 -9.82 -12.51 13.21
C THR A 128 -10.01 -13.72 12.30
N ALA A 129 -11.13 -14.44 12.45
CA ALA A 129 -11.48 -15.63 11.65
C ALA A 129 -12.92 -15.63 11.11
N ASP A 130 -13.75 -14.69 11.57
CA ASP A 130 -15.11 -14.46 11.11
C ASP A 130 -15.48 -12.98 11.27
N TYR A 131 -16.57 -12.57 10.63
CA TYR A 131 -17.22 -11.30 10.84
C TYR A 131 -18.66 -11.53 11.30
N HIS A 132 -18.94 -11.22 12.56
CA HIS A 132 -20.24 -11.45 13.20
C HIS A 132 -20.72 -12.91 13.09
N GLY A 133 -19.81 -13.87 13.24
CA GLY A 133 -20.09 -15.30 13.17
C GLY A 133 -20.19 -15.88 11.75
N LEU A 134 -19.99 -15.07 10.72
CA LEU A 134 -19.95 -15.49 9.32
C LEU A 134 -18.51 -15.57 8.83
N ALA A 135 -18.14 -16.66 8.16
CA ALA A 135 -16.78 -16.87 7.70
C ALA A 135 -16.39 -15.89 6.59
N TYR A 136 -15.19 -15.28 6.68
CA TYR A 136 -14.59 -14.48 5.60
C TYR A 136 -14.52 -15.25 4.29
N ASN A 137 -14.61 -14.61 3.13
CA ASN A 137 -14.58 -15.27 1.84
C ASN A 137 -13.23 -15.95 1.53
N THR A 138 -12.19 -15.14 1.39
CA THR A 138 -10.77 -15.48 1.18
C THR A 138 -9.94 -14.21 1.43
N PRO A 139 -9.52 -13.91 2.68
CA PRO A 139 -8.67 -12.76 2.98
C PRO A 139 -7.46 -12.74 2.05
N ASN A 140 -7.18 -11.59 1.43
CA ASN A 140 -6.35 -11.53 0.23
C ASN A 140 -5.10 -10.67 0.40
N ASP A 141 -5.24 -9.35 0.60
CA ASP A 141 -4.12 -8.44 0.84
C ASP A 141 -4.32 -7.60 2.12
N ILE A 142 -3.25 -7.01 2.65
CA ILE A 142 -3.24 -6.41 3.98
C ILE A 142 -2.32 -5.18 4.08
N THR A 143 -2.77 -4.16 4.81
CA THR A 143 -2.02 -2.93 5.11
C THR A 143 -2.28 -2.49 6.56
N VAL A 144 -1.46 -1.57 7.07
CA VAL A 144 -1.58 -1.03 8.44
C VAL A 144 -1.39 0.48 8.40
N ASP A 145 -2.18 1.21 9.20
CA ASP A 145 -2.03 2.65 9.38
C ASP A 145 -1.14 2.98 10.60
N ALA A 146 -0.72 4.24 10.77
CA ALA A 146 0.17 4.59 11.88
C ALA A 146 -0.47 4.46 13.28
N ALA A 147 -1.80 4.35 13.36
CA ALA A 147 -2.52 4.09 14.60
C ALA A 147 -2.59 2.58 14.94
N GLY A 148 -2.10 1.71 14.05
CA GLY A 148 -2.13 0.26 14.20
C GLY A 148 -3.47 -0.38 13.81
N ASN A 149 -4.34 0.34 13.09
CA ASN A 149 -5.49 -0.27 12.43
C ASN A 149 -5.00 -1.12 11.26
N ILE A 150 -5.47 -2.36 11.18
CA ILE A 150 -5.07 -3.31 10.13
C ILE A 150 -6.21 -3.44 9.13
N PHE A 151 -5.98 -3.03 7.88
CA PHE A 151 -6.95 -3.14 6.81
C PHE A 151 -6.65 -4.36 5.96
N PHE A 152 -7.66 -5.16 5.63
CA PHE A 152 -7.50 -6.30 4.73
C PHE A 152 -8.69 -6.45 3.79
N SER A 153 -8.42 -6.94 2.59
CA SER A 153 -9.44 -7.26 1.59
C SER A 153 -9.92 -8.70 1.71
N ASP A 154 -11.19 -8.93 1.42
CA ASP A 154 -11.83 -10.23 1.47
C ASP A 154 -12.66 -10.54 0.19
N PRO A 155 -12.01 -10.62 -0.98
CA PRO A 155 -12.64 -10.99 -2.23
C PRO A 155 -13.04 -12.46 -2.27
N ARG A 156 -13.72 -12.87 -3.34
CA ARG A 156 -13.84 -14.28 -3.73
C ARG A 156 -13.52 -14.51 -5.20
N TYR A 157 -12.33 -15.06 -5.44
CA TYR A 157 -11.95 -15.56 -6.76
C TYR A 157 -12.40 -17.02 -6.95
N GLY A 158 -12.88 -17.36 -8.14
CA GLY A 158 -13.36 -18.71 -8.45
C GLY A 158 -14.80 -18.97 -7.97
N ASP A 159 -15.03 -20.17 -7.41
CA ASP A 159 -16.33 -20.63 -6.92
C ASP A 159 -16.80 -19.80 -5.71
N ARG A 160 -18.06 -19.35 -5.74
CA ARG A 160 -18.68 -18.44 -4.75
C ARG A 160 -19.72 -19.11 -3.85
N ASP A 161 -19.95 -20.41 -3.99
CA ASP A 161 -21.01 -21.10 -3.24
C ASP A 161 -20.77 -21.08 -1.71
N SER A 162 -19.51 -20.95 -1.29
CA SER A 162 -19.13 -20.86 0.13
C SER A 162 -19.14 -19.45 0.73
N MET A 163 -19.65 -18.45 -0.01
CA MET A 163 -19.79 -17.08 0.51
C MET A 163 -21.01 -16.99 1.44
N GLU A 164 -20.76 -16.61 2.69
CA GLU A 164 -21.78 -16.54 3.73
C GLU A 164 -22.34 -15.11 3.91
N MET A 165 -21.48 -14.11 3.72
CA MET A 165 -21.82 -12.72 3.99
C MET A 165 -22.69 -12.12 2.88
N ARG A 166 -23.86 -11.60 3.29
CA ARG A 166 -24.84 -10.97 2.41
C ARG A 166 -25.31 -9.64 2.98
N ASP A 167 -25.67 -8.72 2.10
CA ASP A 167 -26.36 -7.48 2.50
C ASP A 167 -27.84 -7.75 2.81
N ALA A 168 -28.58 -6.70 3.17
CA ALA A 168 -30.01 -6.79 3.47
C ALA A 168 -30.88 -7.22 2.27
N SER A 169 -30.36 -7.09 1.05
CA SER A 169 -31.02 -7.53 -0.19
C SER A 169 -30.66 -8.98 -0.59
N GLY A 170 -29.74 -9.62 0.14
CA GLY A 170 -29.23 -10.96 -0.16
C GLY A 170 -28.03 -10.96 -1.13
N ARG A 171 -27.54 -9.80 -1.57
CA ARG A 171 -26.36 -9.67 -2.42
C ARG A 171 -25.12 -10.08 -1.63
N ALA A 172 -24.30 -10.96 -2.21
CA ALA A 172 -23.05 -11.39 -1.60
C ALA A 172 -22.08 -10.22 -1.44
N ILE A 173 -21.34 -10.19 -0.33
CA ILE A 173 -20.40 -9.13 0.01
C ILE A 173 -18.97 -9.64 -0.16
N GLU A 174 -18.24 -8.99 -1.05
CA GLU A 174 -16.78 -8.96 -1.08
C GLU A 174 -16.41 -7.57 -0.55
N GLY A 175 -15.54 -7.46 0.46
CA GLY A 175 -15.38 -6.21 1.20
C GLY A 175 -13.96 -5.96 1.72
N VAL A 176 -13.74 -4.77 2.28
CA VAL A 176 -12.54 -4.44 3.05
C VAL A 176 -12.94 -4.29 4.52
N TYR A 177 -12.11 -4.84 5.39
CA TYR A 177 -12.32 -4.85 6.83
C TYR A 177 -11.15 -4.18 7.53
N CYS A 178 -11.41 -3.61 8.71
CA CYS A 178 -10.45 -2.93 9.56
C CYS A 178 -10.45 -3.59 10.95
N ILE A 179 -9.33 -4.20 11.33
CA ILE A 179 -9.10 -4.70 12.69
C ILE A 179 -8.51 -3.56 13.49
N ARG A 180 -9.22 -3.16 14.55
CA ARG A 180 -8.84 -2.09 15.46
C ARG A 180 -7.79 -2.58 16.47
N PRO A 181 -6.98 -1.68 17.07
CA PRO A 181 -6.02 -2.05 18.11
C PRO A 181 -6.64 -2.76 19.33
N ASN A 182 -7.92 -2.50 19.62
CA ASN A 182 -8.65 -3.17 20.70
C ASN A 182 -9.20 -4.57 20.30
N GLY A 183 -8.98 -5.02 19.07
CA GLY A 183 -9.42 -6.29 18.52
C GLY A 183 -10.81 -6.29 17.87
N THR A 184 -11.55 -5.17 17.86
CA THR A 184 -12.83 -5.10 17.13
C THR A 184 -12.60 -5.06 15.62
N VAL A 185 -13.53 -5.60 14.84
CA VAL A 185 -13.44 -5.58 13.38
C VAL A 185 -14.61 -4.79 12.80
N ASP A 186 -14.30 -3.79 11.99
CA ASP A 186 -15.27 -3.01 11.23
C ASP A 186 -15.22 -3.42 9.75
N ARG A 187 -16.38 -3.57 9.11
CA ARG A 187 -16.44 -3.62 7.64
C ARG A 187 -16.49 -2.20 7.09
N VAL A 188 -15.44 -1.79 6.38
CA VAL A 188 -15.27 -0.40 5.92
C VAL A 188 -15.62 -0.19 4.46
N ILE A 189 -15.55 -1.23 3.61
CA ILE A 189 -15.99 -1.17 2.21
C ILE A 189 -16.89 -2.36 1.90
N THR A 190 -17.92 -2.11 1.11
CA THR A 190 -18.86 -3.11 0.57
C THR A 190 -18.96 -2.95 -0.94
N HIS A 191 -20.12 -2.53 -1.45
CA HIS A 191 -20.45 -2.47 -2.87
C HIS A 191 -19.87 -1.25 -3.60
N GLU A 192 -19.10 -0.41 -2.91
CA GLU A 192 -18.33 0.67 -3.52
C GLU A 192 -17.17 0.14 -4.35
N VAL A 193 -16.68 -1.06 -4.01
CA VAL A 193 -15.64 -1.80 -4.73
C VAL A 193 -16.20 -3.19 -5.05
N ASP A 194 -16.22 -3.59 -6.32
CA ASP A 194 -16.88 -4.84 -6.71
C ASP A 194 -16.14 -6.09 -6.21
N ARG A 195 -14.80 -6.10 -6.33
CA ARG A 195 -13.91 -7.17 -5.86
C ARG A 195 -12.60 -6.59 -5.32
N PRO A 196 -12.52 -6.27 -4.02
CA PRO A 196 -11.33 -5.67 -3.43
C PRO A 196 -10.15 -6.64 -3.45
N ASN A 197 -8.98 -6.16 -3.84
CA ASN A 197 -7.73 -6.92 -3.84
C ASN A 197 -6.66 -6.15 -3.04
N GLY A 198 -5.60 -5.63 -3.66
CA GLY A 198 -4.60 -4.82 -2.95
C GLY A 198 -5.22 -3.65 -2.19
N VAL A 199 -4.74 -3.45 -0.96
CA VAL A 199 -5.13 -2.34 -0.08
C VAL A 199 -3.88 -1.63 0.40
N LEU A 200 -3.94 -0.30 0.49
CA LEU A 200 -2.79 0.50 0.92
C LEU A 200 -3.27 1.76 1.63
N VAL A 201 -2.83 1.94 2.89
CA VAL A 201 -2.94 3.23 3.56
C VAL A 201 -1.80 4.14 3.07
N SER A 202 -2.12 5.39 2.72
CA SER A 202 -1.10 6.36 2.32
C SER A 202 -0.14 6.65 3.48
N ALA A 203 1.13 6.97 3.18
CA ALA A 203 2.15 7.18 4.20
C ALA A 203 1.85 8.35 5.16
N ASP A 204 0.98 9.27 4.75
CA ASP A 204 0.47 10.39 5.55
C ASP A 204 -0.86 10.08 6.26
N ASP A 205 -1.32 8.82 6.25
CA ASP A 205 -2.59 8.31 6.79
C ASP A 205 -3.87 8.95 6.25
N SER A 206 -3.77 9.79 5.22
CA SER A 206 -4.89 10.55 4.66
C SER A 206 -5.86 9.72 3.81
N PHE A 207 -5.40 8.60 3.23
CA PHE A 207 -6.16 7.85 2.24
C PHE A 207 -6.05 6.34 2.42
N LEU A 208 -7.13 5.64 2.04
CA LEU A 208 -7.08 4.22 1.71
C LEU A 208 -7.23 4.05 0.19
N TYR A 209 -6.24 3.40 -0.43
CA TYR A 209 -6.32 2.94 -1.81
C TYR A 209 -6.78 1.48 -1.86
N VAL A 210 -7.66 1.17 -2.80
CA VAL A 210 -8.23 -0.18 -2.97
C VAL A 210 -8.26 -0.57 -4.44
N ALA A 211 -7.61 -1.68 -4.75
CA ALA A 211 -7.69 -2.32 -6.06
C ALA A 211 -9.04 -3.03 -6.21
N ASP A 212 -9.72 -2.78 -7.32
CA ASP A 212 -10.97 -3.42 -7.73
C ASP A 212 -10.72 -4.28 -8.96
N ASN A 213 -10.87 -5.60 -8.82
CA ASN A 213 -10.43 -6.53 -9.84
C ASN A 213 -11.44 -7.67 -10.04
N ASN A 214 -12.59 -7.33 -10.61
CA ASN A 214 -13.63 -8.28 -10.97
C ASN A 214 -13.30 -8.99 -12.28
N ASN A 215 -12.62 -10.13 -12.16
CA ASN A 215 -11.94 -10.79 -13.26
C ASN A 215 -12.69 -11.84 -14.08
N ASN A 216 -13.96 -12.07 -13.79
CA ASN A 216 -14.77 -13.12 -14.39
C ASN A 216 -16.05 -12.60 -15.03
N GLN A 217 -16.06 -11.31 -15.38
CA GLN A 217 -17.14 -10.62 -16.08
C GLN A 217 -16.52 -9.70 -17.14
N SER A 218 -17.14 -9.59 -18.31
CA SER A 218 -16.59 -8.82 -19.43
C SER A 218 -16.61 -7.30 -19.18
N ASP A 219 -17.50 -6.86 -18.31
CA ASP A 219 -17.67 -5.48 -17.83
C ASP A 219 -17.29 -5.32 -16.35
N GLY A 220 -16.61 -6.33 -15.78
CA GLY A 220 -16.17 -6.28 -14.39
C GLY A 220 -15.21 -5.11 -14.13
N ALA A 221 -15.33 -4.50 -12.96
CA ALA A 221 -14.44 -3.41 -12.55
C ALA A 221 -12.96 -3.83 -12.56
N ARG A 222 -12.13 -2.96 -13.17
CA ARG A 222 -10.65 -3.07 -13.26
C ARG A 222 -10.02 -1.76 -12.82
N LYS A 223 -10.32 -1.32 -11.61
CA LYS A 223 -10.15 0.08 -11.19
C LYS A 223 -9.31 0.18 -9.93
N LEU A 224 -8.56 1.27 -9.82
CA LEU A 224 -7.97 1.69 -8.55
C LEU A 224 -8.82 2.82 -7.97
N TRP A 225 -9.30 2.61 -6.76
CA TRP A 225 -10.08 3.59 -6.01
C TRP A 225 -9.25 4.19 -4.88
N ARG A 226 -9.63 5.39 -4.46
CA ARG A 226 -9.12 6.07 -3.28
C ARG A 226 -10.30 6.58 -2.44
N PHE A 227 -10.20 6.44 -1.14
CA PHE A 227 -11.13 6.97 -0.15
C PHE A 227 -10.34 7.80 0.86
N ASP A 228 -10.89 8.92 1.28
CA ASP A 228 -10.36 9.75 2.35
C ASP A 228 -10.57 9.03 3.69
N LYS A 229 -9.52 9.00 4.51
CA LYS A 229 -9.47 8.30 5.79
C LYS A 229 -9.46 9.31 6.93
N GLU A 230 -10.33 9.09 7.91
CA GLU A 230 -10.39 9.89 9.11
C GLU A 230 -9.26 9.54 10.08
N VAL A 231 -9.01 10.43 11.05
CA VAL A 231 -7.99 10.23 12.10
C VAL A 231 -8.29 8.99 12.93
N ASP A 232 -9.57 8.67 13.13
CA ASP A 232 -10.00 7.48 13.88
C ASP A 232 -9.93 6.18 13.05
N GLY A 233 -9.47 6.23 11.81
CA GLY A 233 -9.36 5.09 10.89
C GLY A 233 -10.67 4.69 10.19
N SER A 234 -11.77 5.44 10.40
CA SER A 234 -12.96 5.31 9.54
C SER A 234 -12.71 5.91 8.15
N LEU A 235 -13.59 5.60 7.19
CA LEU A 235 -13.50 6.08 5.81
C LEU A 235 -14.69 6.97 5.47
N ASP A 236 -14.44 8.09 4.79
CA ASP A 236 -15.50 8.81 4.09
C ASP A 236 -15.78 8.11 2.76
N ILE A 237 -16.79 7.26 2.76
CA ILE A 237 -17.19 6.50 1.57
C ILE A 237 -17.65 7.42 0.42
N SER A 238 -18.17 8.60 0.73
CA SER A 238 -18.63 9.55 -0.29
C SER A 238 -17.48 10.22 -1.05
N SER A 239 -16.26 10.17 -0.50
CA SER A 239 -15.04 10.70 -1.12
C SER A 239 -14.49 9.80 -2.25
N GLN A 240 -15.15 8.68 -2.56
CA GLN A 240 -14.70 7.70 -3.55
C GLN A 240 -14.20 8.36 -4.83
N LYS A 241 -12.90 8.20 -5.09
CA LYS A 241 -12.23 8.77 -6.25
C LYS A 241 -11.62 7.68 -7.13
N LEU A 242 -11.98 7.69 -8.42
CA LEU A 242 -11.32 6.86 -9.41
C LEU A 242 -9.91 7.41 -9.66
N ILE A 243 -8.89 6.58 -9.44
CA ILE A 243 -7.50 6.89 -9.77
C ILE A 243 -7.19 6.43 -11.19
N PHE A 244 -7.51 5.17 -11.50
CA PHE A 244 -7.22 4.60 -12.80
C PHE A 244 -8.16 3.45 -13.15
N ASP A 245 -8.40 3.24 -14.45
CA ASP A 245 -9.26 2.18 -14.98
C ASP A 245 -8.53 1.43 -16.10
N TRP A 246 -8.19 0.17 -15.84
CA TRP A 246 -7.50 -0.74 -16.77
C TRP A 246 -8.41 -1.27 -17.90
N LYS A 247 -9.67 -0.83 -17.94
CA LYS A 247 -10.64 -1.19 -18.98
C LYS A 247 -10.80 -2.70 -19.06
N THR A 248 -10.45 -3.27 -20.21
CA THR A 248 -10.53 -4.70 -20.49
C THR A 248 -9.22 -5.44 -20.20
N SER A 249 -8.14 -4.76 -19.80
CA SER A 249 -6.94 -5.45 -19.32
C SER A 249 -7.16 -6.04 -17.94
N ARG A 250 -6.23 -6.90 -17.51
CA ARG A 250 -6.20 -7.36 -16.11
C ARG A 250 -6.07 -6.12 -15.22
N GLY A 251 -6.96 -6.04 -14.24
CA GLY A 251 -7.04 -4.93 -13.29
C GLY A 251 -5.89 -4.90 -12.30
N PRO A 252 -5.95 -3.98 -11.33
CA PRO A 252 -4.95 -3.88 -10.29
C PRO A 252 -5.02 -5.07 -9.33
N ASP A 253 -3.89 -5.35 -8.71
CA ASP A 253 -3.69 -6.41 -7.73
C ASP A 253 -3.04 -5.78 -6.48
N GLY A 254 -1.93 -6.31 -5.97
CA GLY A 254 -1.17 -5.71 -4.87
C GLY A 254 -0.45 -4.40 -5.21
N MET A 255 -0.17 -3.60 -4.19
CA MET A 255 0.45 -2.28 -4.35
C MET A 255 1.30 -1.85 -3.15
N THR A 256 2.21 -0.90 -3.38
CA THR A 256 3.05 -0.28 -2.34
C THR A 256 3.31 1.21 -2.67
N GLN A 257 4.08 1.92 -1.86
CA GLN A 257 4.37 3.34 -2.04
C GLN A 257 5.81 3.73 -1.71
N ASP A 258 6.29 4.82 -2.33
CA ASP A 258 7.57 5.44 -2.00
C ASP A 258 7.43 6.63 -1.03
N ALA A 259 8.56 7.13 -0.53
CA ALA A 259 8.62 8.26 0.40
C ALA A 259 8.11 9.60 -0.19
N LEU A 260 7.83 9.67 -1.49
CA LEU A 260 7.16 10.81 -2.12
C LEU A 260 5.64 10.61 -2.24
N GLY A 261 5.11 9.49 -1.73
CA GLY A 261 3.70 9.10 -1.82
C GLY A 261 3.29 8.57 -3.19
N ARG A 262 4.24 8.24 -4.09
CA ARG A 262 3.87 7.61 -5.37
C ARG A 262 3.43 6.17 -5.12
N ILE A 263 2.34 5.76 -5.75
CA ILE A 263 1.74 4.43 -5.58
C ILE A 263 2.18 3.53 -6.73
N TYR A 264 2.74 2.37 -6.41
CA TYR A 264 3.22 1.36 -7.33
C TYR A 264 2.25 0.18 -7.32
N VAL A 265 1.63 -0.12 -8.46
CA VAL A 265 0.50 -1.06 -8.55
C VAL A 265 0.83 -2.15 -9.55
N ALA A 266 0.77 -3.41 -9.10
CA ALA A 266 0.85 -4.58 -9.96
C ALA A 266 -0.45 -4.71 -10.76
N ALA A 267 -0.36 -4.77 -12.09
CA ALA A 267 -1.54 -4.86 -12.94
C ALA A 267 -1.21 -5.34 -14.36
N GLY A 268 -2.25 -5.47 -15.19
CA GLY A 268 -2.13 -5.72 -16.62
C GLY A 268 -1.80 -7.16 -16.99
N VAL A 269 -1.88 -7.44 -18.30
CA VAL A 269 -1.64 -8.78 -18.85
C VAL A 269 -0.95 -8.66 -20.21
N ASN A 270 0.04 -9.48 -20.48
CA ASN A 270 0.79 -9.59 -21.73
C ASN A 270 0.07 -10.46 -22.77
N ARG A 271 -0.77 -11.39 -22.33
CA ARG A 271 -1.56 -12.29 -23.20
C ARG A 271 -3.06 -12.18 -22.90
N ASN A 272 -3.88 -12.27 -23.94
CA ASN A 272 -5.33 -12.27 -23.73
C ASN A 272 -5.75 -13.50 -22.92
N LYS A 273 -6.57 -13.29 -21.89
CA LYS A 273 -7.32 -14.34 -21.18
C LYS A 273 -8.82 -14.10 -21.46
N LEU A 274 -9.20 -14.39 -22.70
CA LEU A 274 -10.57 -14.18 -23.17
C LEU A 274 -11.57 -15.10 -22.44
N PRO A 275 -12.83 -14.67 -22.26
CA PRO A 275 -13.41 -13.42 -22.80
C PRO A 275 -13.18 -12.18 -21.93
N TYR A 276 -12.63 -12.32 -20.71
CA TYR A 276 -12.69 -11.26 -19.70
C TYR A 276 -11.48 -10.32 -19.68
N GLU A 277 -10.32 -10.75 -20.18
CA GLU A 277 -9.09 -9.96 -20.11
C GLU A 277 -8.37 -9.89 -21.47
N THR A 278 -8.00 -8.68 -21.86
CA THR A 278 -7.28 -8.36 -23.09
C THR A 278 -5.94 -7.72 -22.79
N ARG A 279 -4.89 -8.09 -23.52
CA ARG A 279 -3.53 -7.55 -23.31
C ARG A 279 -3.34 -6.06 -23.59
N LEU A 280 -4.35 -5.42 -24.19
CA LEU A 280 -4.35 -4.00 -24.53
C LEU A 280 -5.52 -3.31 -23.83
N PRO A 281 -5.41 -2.01 -23.53
CA PRO A 281 -4.27 -1.13 -23.84
C PRO A 281 -3.12 -1.20 -22.82
N TYR A 282 -3.28 -1.95 -21.72
CA TYR A 282 -2.35 -1.95 -20.59
C TYR A 282 -1.67 -3.32 -20.41
N PRO A 283 -0.42 -3.50 -20.89
CA PRO A 283 0.33 -4.74 -20.70
C PRO A 283 0.71 -4.96 -19.23
N ALA A 284 1.23 -6.15 -18.91
CA ALA A 284 1.57 -6.50 -17.53
C ALA A 284 2.78 -5.71 -17.02
N GLY A 285 2.69 -5.24 -15.77
CA GLY A 285 3.78 -4.52 -15.15
C GLY A 285 3.40 -3.79 -13.87
N ILE A 286 4.29 -2.88 -13.46
CA ILE A 286 4.07 -1.96 -12.35
C ILE A 286 3.66 -0.60 -12.91
N PHE A 287 2.47 -0.13 -12.53
CA PHE A 287 1.96 1.19 -12.86
C PHE A 287 2.20 2.12 -11.68
N VAL A 288 2.71 3.32 -11.96
CA VAL A 288 3.09 4.29 -10.92
C VAL A 288 2.20 5.52 -11.02
N PHE A 289 1.57 5.87 -9.91
CA PHE A 289 0.64 7.00 -9.81
C PHE A 289 1.13 8.02 -8.79
N SER A 290 0.82 9.30 -8.99
CA SER A 290 0.97 10.30 -7.94
C SER A 290 -0.10 10.14 -6.85
N PRO A 291 0.08 10.73 -5.66
CA PRO A 291 -0.98 10.77 -4.63
C PRO A 291 -2.30 11.37 -5.15
N SER A 292 -2.23 12.31 -6.10
CA SER A 292 -3.39 12.96 -6.71
C SER A 292 -4.07 12.09 -7.79
N GLY A 293 -3.45 10.99 -8.20
CA GLY A 293 -3.97 10.02 -9.16
C GLY A 293 -3.50 10.21 -10.60
N GLU A 294 -2.44 11.00 -10.83
CA GLU A 294 -1.83 11.14 -12.16
C GLU A 294 -0.98 9.90 -12.48
N TRP A 295 -1.11 9.35 -13.68
CA TRP A 295 -0.28 8.23 -14.14
C TRP A 295 1.11 8.72 -14.54
N LEU A 296 2.12 8.38 -13.73
CA LEU A 296 3.49 8.86 -13.87
C LEU A 296 4.36 7.95 -14.74
N GLY A 297 4.05 6.65 -14.77
CA GLY A 297 4.85 5.70 -15.54
C GLY A 297 4.37 4.27 -15.45
N HIS A 298 4.97 3.44 -16.29
CA HIS A 298 4.72 2.01 -16.34
C HIS A 298 6.03 1.27 -16.57
N LEU A 299 6.29 0.25 -15.75
CA LEU A 299 7.41 -0.67 -15.88
C LEU A 299 6.89 -2.02 -16.37
N PRO A 300 7.12 -2.37 -17.65
CA PRO A 300 6.74 -3.67 -18.18
C PRO A 300 7.48 -4.81 -17.46
N ILE A 301 6.76 -5.86 -17.09
CA ILE A 301 7.33 -7.11 -16.61
C ILE A 301 7.04 -8.21 -17.66
N PRO A 302 8.05 -8.98 -18.10
CA PRO A 302 7.84 -9.97 -19.16
C PRO A 302 6.85 -11.09 -18.82
N HIS A 303 6.73 -11.45 -17.53
CA HIS A 303 5.81 -12.46 -17.07
C HIS A 303 4.39 -11.91 -16.90
N ASP A 304 3.40 -12.74 -17.25
CA ASP A 304 2.00 -12.52 -16.89
C ASP A 304 1.79 -12.73 -15.39
N GLU A 305 0.62 -12.31 -14.90
CA GLU A 305 0.27 -12.44 -13.48
C GLU A 305 1.25 -11.69 -12.58
N VAL A 306 1.54 -10.43 -12.93
CA VAL A 306 2.20 -9.48 -12.02
C VAL A 306 1.23 -9.23 -10.87
N THR A 307 1.52 -9.83 -9.72
CA THR A 307 0.56 -9.98 -8.62
C THR A 307 0.74 -8.92 -7.56
N ASN A 308 1.98 -8.66 -7.13
CA ASN A 308 2.20 -7.78 -5.98
C ASN A 308 3.63 -7.20 -6.02
N CYS A 309 3.89 -6.20 -5.19
CA CYS A 309 5.20 -5.58 -5.07
C CYS A 309 5.44 -4.95 -3.69
N ALA A 310 6.71 -4.92 -3.27
CA ALA A 310 7.11 -4.32 -1.99
C ALA A 310 8.51 -3.74 -2.06
N PHE A 311 8.73 -2.65 -1.34
CA PHE A 311 10.06 -2.09 -1.16
C PHE A 311 10.88 -2.89 -0.14
N GLY A 312 12.20 -2.89 -0.34
CA GLY A 312 13.13 -3.52 0.57
C GLY A 312 14.58 -3.18 0.25
N ASP A 313 15.47 -3.99 0.81
CA ASP A 313 16.91 -3.75 0.98
C ASP A 313 17.24 -2.63 1.99
N PRO A 314 18.47 -2.57 2.53
CA PRO A 314 18.81 -1.63 3.61
C PRO A 314 18.56 -0.15 3.29
N ASP A 315 18.58 0.24 2.01
CA ASP A 315 18.29 1.60 1.56
C ASP A 315 16.84 1.79 1.09
N LEU A 316 16.01 0.75 1.20
CA LEU A 316 14.61 0.71 0.77
C LEU A 316 14.39 1.10 -0.70
N ARG A 317 15.43 1.03 -1.54
CA ARG A 317 15.38 1.45 -2.96
C ARG A 317 15.32 0.28 -3.92
N THR A 318 15.03 -0.92 -3.44
CA THR A 318 14.71 -2.08 -4.28
C THR A 318 13.22 -2.35 -4.23
N LEU A 319 12.58 -2.35 -5.39
CA LEU A 319 11.21 -2.83 -5.55
C LEU A 319 11.25 -4.32 -5.92
N TYR A 320 10.78 -5.16 -5.02
CA TYR A 320 10.50 -6.57 -5.23
C TYR A 320 9.14 -6.72 -5.91
N ILE A 321 9.03 -7.60 -6.91
CA ILE A 321 7.81 -7.79 -7.70
C ILE A 321 7.57 -9.29 -7.87
N THR A 322 6.39 -9.77 -7.50
CA THR A 322 5.95 -11.14 -7.79
C THR A 322 5.22 -11.16 -9.12
N ALA A 323 5.59 -12.09 -10.02
CA ALA A 323 4.97 -12.23 -11.33
C ALA A 323 4.97 -13.68 -11.80
N GLY A 324 3.78 -14.32 -11.84
CA GLY A 324 3.62 -15.68 -12.36
C GLY A 324 4.47 -16.73 -11.64
N GLY A 325 4.72 -16.56 -10.34
CA GLY A 325 5.61 -17.43 -9.56
C GLY A 325 7.09 -17.03 -9.59
N HIS A 326 7.45 -15.95 -10.30
CA HIS A 326 8.82 -15.43 -10.36
C HIS A 326 8.97 -14.22 -9.44
N LEU A 327 10.17 -14.04 -8.88
CA LEU A 327 10.53 -12.82 -8.16
C LEU A 327 11.43 -11.96 -9.03
N TRP A 328 11.01 -10.72 -9.25
CA TRP A 328 11.75 -9.70 -9.97
C TRP A 328 12.18 -8.60 -9.01
N THR A 329 13.25 -7.90 -9.37
CA THR A 329 13.73 -6.72 -8.65
C THR A 329 14.06 -5.59 -9.62
N ILE A 330 13.84 -4.35 -9.19
CA ILE A 330 14.35 -3.16 -9.87
C ILE A 330 14.75 -2.11 -8.83
N ARG A 331 15.73 -1.27 -9.19
CA ARG A 331 16.17 -0.14 -8.36
C ARG A 331 15.32 1.09 -8.62
N THR A 332 14.83 1.72 -7.56
CA THR A 332 14.07 2.97 -7.59
C THR A 332 14.96 4.16 -7.25
N ALA A 333 14.59 5.35 -7.73
CA ALA A 333 15.35 6.56 -7.42
C ALA A 333 15.16 7.03 -5.97
N TYR A 334 14.06 6.61 -5.34
CA TYR A 334 13.66 6.99 -3.99
C TYR A 334 13.29 5.75 -3.19
N GLU A 335 13.53 5.82 -1.89
CA GLU A 335 13.20 4.81 -0.91
C GLU A 335 11.70 4.59 -0.78
N GLY A 336 11.32 3.35 -0.46
CA GLY A 336 9.97 2.96 -0.08
C GLY A 336 9.51 3.62 1.21
N ALA A 337 8.20 3.80 1.34
CA ALA A 337 7.55 4.10 2.62
C ALA A 337 6.79 2.85 3.08
N ILE A 338 7.44 2.06 3.93
CA ILE A 338 6.91 0.80 4.48
C ILE A 338 6.75 0.90 6.01
N PRO A 339 5.84 0.12 6.62
CA PRO A 339 5.60 0.20 8.08
C PRO A 339 6.80 -0.23 8.93
N TRP A 340 7.63 -1.15 8.41
CA TRP A 340 8.80 -1.69 9.08
C TRP A 340 9.98 -1.89 8.12
N PRO A 341 11.21 -1.52 8.50
CA PRO A 341 11.60 -0.90 9.76
C PRO A 341 11.03 0.51 9.89
N ALA A 342 10.87 0.97 11.13
CA ALA A 342 10.47 2.36 11.37
C ALA A 342 11.50 3.31 10.72
N PRO A 343 11.06 4.47 10.18
CA PRO A 343 11.98 5.47 9.64
C PRO A 343 13.05 5.84 10.66
N THR A 344 14.31 5.91 10.22
CA THR A 344 15.39 6.38 11.10
C THR A 344 15.19 7.90 11.30
N PRO A 345 15.16 8.40 12.55
CA PRO A 345 14.94 9.82 12.85
C PRO A 345 15.93 10.79 12.22
#